data_AF-A0A966HIJ9-F1
#
_entry.id   AF-A0A966HIJ9-F1
#
_cell.length_a   1.000
_cell.length_b   1.000
_cell.length_c   1.000
_cell.angle_alpha   90.00
_cell.angle_beta   90.00
_cell.angle_gamma   90.00
#
_symmetry.space_group_name_H-M   'P 1'
#
loop_
_entity.id
_entity.type
_entity.pdbx_description
1 polymer ?
#
loop_
_entity_poly.entity_id
_entity_poly.type
_entity_poly.pdbx_seq_one_letter_code
_entity_poly.pdbx_strand_id
1 'polypeptide(L)'
;MPIYYTVTERPNPLKPTEPAKFYATAKALKKTEFDEIAKSIAKGSTTVSEADVRAVLVELADQIAGRIAGGETVHLGNLGYFRATLKSRGAETAKEVTSASIEDVRV
;
A
#
# COMPACT_ATOMS: atom_id res chain seq x y z
N MET A 1 -7.30 -16.13 5.11
CA MET A 1 -6.32 -15.83 6.17
C MET A 1 -7.01 -15.06 7.28
N PRO A 2 -6.92 -15.47 8.55
CA PRO A 2 -7.46 -14.69 9.66
C PRO A 2 -6.63 -13.41 9.87
N ILE A 3 -7.29 -12.29 10.16
CA ILE A 3 -6.67 -10.98 10.44
C ILE A 3 -7.00 -10.59 11.88
N TYR A 4 -5.99 -10.18 12.64
CA TYR A 4 -6.18 -9.67 14.01
C TYR A 4 -6.78 -8.26 13.97
N TYR A 5 -7.69 -7.95 14.89
CA TYR A 5 -8.30 -6.62 14.99
C TYR A 5 -8.31 -6.10 16.43
N THR A 6 -8.43 -4.78 16.55
CA THR A 6 -8.76 -4.07 17.79
C THR A 6 -10.01 -3.22 17.56
N VAL A 7 -10.73 -2.92 18.64
CA VAL A 7 -11.92 -2.06 18.60
C VAL A 7 -11.50 -0.66 19.04
N THR A 8 -11.67 0.32 18.16
CA THR A 8 -11.32 1.73 18.44
C THR A 8 -12.52 2.63 18.20
N GLU A 9 -12.77 3.55 19.12
CA GLU A 9 -13.76 4.61 18.94
C GLU A 9 -13.24 5.67 17.98
N ARG A 10 -14.01 6.01 16.94
CA ARG A 10 -13.65 7.08 15.98
C ARG A 10 -14.90 7.86 15.55
N PRO A 11 -14.77 9.18 15.31
CA PRO A 11 -15.84 9.95 14.68
C PRO A 11 -15.96 9.58 13.20
N ASN A 12 -17.18 9.68 12.65
CA ASN A 12 -17.41 9.45 11.22
C ASN A 12 -17.06 10.72 10.43
N PRO A 13 -16.07 10.69 9.51
CA PRO A 13 -15.70 11.87 8.72
C PRO A 13 -16.84 12.42 7.87
N LEU A 14 -17.79 11.57 7.46
CA LEU A 14 -18.97 11.98 6.67
C LEU A 14 -20.07 12.60 7.53
N LYS A 15 -20.04 12.39 8.85
CA LYS A 15 -21.05 12.88 9.79
C LYS A 15 -20.39 13.34 11.10
N PRO A 16 -19.72 14.50 11.09
CA PRO A 16 -18.93 14.97 12.24
C PRO A 16 -19.76 15.26 13.49
N THR A 17 -21.07 15.47 13.32
CA THR A 17 -22.01 15.82 14.39
C THR A 17 -22.60 14.59 15.10
N GLU A 18 -22.46 13.38 14.54
CA GLU A 18 -22.89 12.16 15.22
C GLU A 18 -21.89 11.76 16.31
N PRO A 19 -22.35 11.16 17.43
CA PRO A 19 -21.45 10.54 18.41
C PRO A 19 -20.51 9.53 17.75
N ALA A 20 -19.30 9.42 18.31
CA ALA A 20 -18.31 8.48 17.80
C ALA A 20 -18.80 7.03 17.88
N LYS A 21 -18.36 6.21 16.92
CA LYS A 21 -18.72 4.81 16.80
C LYS A 21 -17.49 3.93 16.92
N PHE A 22 -17.70 2.69 17.34
CA PHE A 22 -16.62 1.71 17.46
C PHE A 22 -16.41 0.99 16.12
N TYR A 23 -15.17 1.00 15.64
CA TYR A 23 -14.77 0.35 14.40
C TYR A 23 -13.67 -0.69 14.66
N ALA A 24 -13.76 -1.82 13.96
CA ALA A 24 -12.67 -2.78 13.90
C ALA A 24 -11.53 -2.21 13.06
N THR A 25 -10.34 -2.15 13.65
CA THR A 25 -9.10 -1.74 12.96
C THR A 25 -8.14 -2.92 12.95
N ALA A 26 -7.58 -3.23 11.77
CA ALA A 26 -6.57 -4.28 11.63
C ALA A 26 -5.38 -4.02 12.56
N LYS A 27 -4.95 -5.05 13.29
CA LYS A 27 -3.82 -4.99 14.23
C LYS A 27 -2.65 -5.76 13.63
N ALA A 28 -1.57 -5.04 13.29
CA ALA A 28 -0.30 -5.69 12.95
C ALA A 28 0.29 -6.33 14.22
N LEU A 29 0.66 -7.61 14.12
CA LEU A 29 1.33 -8.32 15.23
C LEU A 29 2.85 -8.14 15.19
N LYS A 30 3.42 -8.14 13.99
CA LYS A 30 4.85 -7.97 13.73
C LYS A 30 5.03 -7.19 12.43
N LYS A 31 6.08 -6.38 12.38
CA LYS A 31 6.61 -5.82 11.14
C LYS A 31 7.69 -6.76 10.59
N THR A 32 7.60 -7.11 9.32
CA THR A 32 8.60 -7.92 8.61
C THR A 32 9.35 -6.99 7.66
N GLU A 33 10.67 -7.03 7.71
CA GLU A 33 11.53 -6.26 6.82
C GLU A 33 11.84 -7.04 5.54
N PHE A 34 12.21 -6.33 4.49
CA PHE A 34 12.47 -6.89 3.16
C PHE A 34 13.50 -8.03 3.16
N ASP A 35 14.60 -7.86 3.90
CA ASP A 35 15.66 -8.87 4.00
C ASP A 35 15.18 -10.15 4.73
N GLU A 36 14.20 -10.05 5.64
CA GLU A 36 13.61 -11.24 6.27
C GLU A 36 12.82 -12.07 5.25
N ILE A 37 12.17 -11.42 4.28
CA ILE A 37 11.46 -12.10 3.19
C ILE A 37 12.45 -12.80 2.25
N ALA A 38 13.52 -12.11 1.84
CA ALA A 38 14.56 -12.71 0.99
C ALA A 38 15.18 -13.95 1.64
N LYS A 39 15.53 -13.86 2.94
CA LYS A 39 15.99 -14.98 3.77
C LYS A 39 15.00 -16.13 3.80
N SER A 40 13.72 -15.83 4.01
CA SER A 40 12.68 -16.84 4.13
C SER A 40 12.45 -17.58 2.80
N ILE A 41 12.50 -16.88 1.67
CA ILE A 41 12.39 -17.48 0.34
C ILE A 41 13.59 -18.39 0.07
N ALA A 42 14.82 -17.89 0.28
CA ALA A 42 16.05 -18.63 0.03
C ALA A 42 16.16 -19.91 0.90
N LYS A 43 15.69 -19.87 2.15
CA LYS A 43 15.68 -21.02 3.05
C LYS A 43 14.52 -22.00 2.80
N GLY A 44 13.48 -21.56 2.10
CA GLY A 44 12.26 -22.33 1.91
C GLY A 44 12.42 -23.45 0.88
N SER A 45 12.17 -23.13 -0.39
CA SER A 45 12.01 -24.14 -1.45
C SER A 45 12.64 -23.70 -2.76
N THR A 46 13.84 -23.13 -2.69
CA THR A 46 14.61 -22.71 -3.87
C THR A 46 16.06 -23.15 -3.73
N THR A 47 16.72 -23.40 -4.86
CA THR A 47 18.18 -23.59 -4.93
C THR A 47 18.93 -22.26 -5.12
N VAL A 48 18.20 -21.16 -5.26
CA VAL A 48 18.74 -19.81 -5.47
C VAL A 48 19.28 -19.23 -4.16
N SER A 49 20.46 -18.61 -4.22
CA SER A 49 21.09 -18.01 -3.05
C SER A 49 20.27 -16.84 -2.48
N GLU A 50 20.43 -16.54 -1.19
CA GLU A 50 19.79 -15.37 -0.57
C GLU A 50 20.17 -14.05 -1.27
N ALA A 51 21.42 -13.94 -1.74
CA ALA A 51 21.90 -12.76 -2.45
C ALA A 51 21.15 -12.57 -3.78
N ASP A 52 20.98 -13.64 -4.55
CA ASP A 52 20.28 -13.60 -5.83
C ASP A 52 18.78 -13.35 -5.65
N VAL A 53 18.15 -13.98 -4.64
CA VAL A 53 16.74 -13.71 -4.29
C VAL A 53 16.56 -12.23 -3.96
N ARG A 54 17.44 -11.68 -3.12
CA ARG A 54 17.38 -10.27 -2.74
C ARG A 54 17.54 -9.37 -3.95
N ALA A 55 18.46 -9.66 -4.86
CA ALA A 55 18.66 -8.89 -6.09
C ALA A 55 17.38 -8.85 -6.94
N VAL A 56 16.74 -10.01 -7.15
CA VAL A 56 15.50 -10.09 -7.94
C VAL A 56 14.35 -9.34 -7.28
N LEU A 57 14.20 -9.43 -5.95
CA LEU A 57 13.13 -8.71 -5.26
C LEU A 57 13.33 -7.19 -5.35
N VAL A 58 14.58 -6.70 -5.27
CA VAL A 58 14.88 -5.27 -5.39
C VAL A 58 14.52 -4.79 -6.80
N GLU A 59 14.99 -5.51 -7.82
CA GLU A 59 14.66 -5.18 -9.21
C GLU A 59 13.14 -5.23 -9.46
N LEU A 60 12.43 -6.21 -8.89
CA LEU A 60 10.97 -6.28 -9.00
C LEU A 60 10.30 -5.03 -8.40
N ALA A 61 10.75 -4.58 -7.23
CA ALA A 61 10.22 -3.38 -6.59
C ALA A 61 10.45 -2.13 -7.48
N ASP A 62 11.66 -1.99 -8.03
CA ASP A 62 12.02 -0.87 -8.91
C ASP A 62 11.20 -0.89 -10.21
N GLN A 63 11.00 -2.06 -10.82
CA GLN A 63 10.15 -2.21 -12.01
C GLN A 63 8.69 -1.85 -11.74
N ILE A 64 8.14 -2.25 -10.59
CA ILE A 64 6.77 -1.90 -10.19
C ILE A 64 6.67 -0.38 -10.00
N ALA A 65 7.61 0.22 -9.26
CA ALA A 65 7.63 1.66 -9.03
C ALA A 65 7.74 2.46 -10.33
N GLY A 66 8.62 2.05 -11.25
CA GLY A 66 8.80 2.69 -12.56
C GLY A 66 7.53 2.64 -13.42
N ARG A 67 6.84 1.49 -13.46
CA ARG A 67 5.57 1.33 -14.17
C ARG A 67 4.47 2.23 -13.58
N ILE A 68 4.37 2.29 -12.26
CA ILE A 68 3.38 3.15 -11.59
C ILE A 68 3.67 4.62 -11.85
N ALA A 69 4.93 5.04 -11.84
CA ALA A 69 5.33 6.40 -12.23
C ALA A 69 4.98 6.71 -13.69
N GLY A 70 4.99 5.70 -14.56
CA GLY A 70 4.49 5.77 -15.94
C GLY A 70 2.97 5.81 -16.08
N GLY A 71 2.21 5.77 -14.98
CA GLY A 71 0.75 5.79 -14.98
C GLY A 71 0.10 4.41 -15.10
N GLU A 72 0.87 3.32 -15.02
CA GLU A 72 0.33 1.97 -15.06
C GLU A 72 -0.25 1.55 -13.69
N THR A 73 -1.20 0.61 -13.73
CA THR A 73 -1.60 -0.18 -12.55
C THR A 73 -1.01 -1.57 -12.70
N VAL A 74 -0.19 -2.00 -11.75
CA VAL A 74 0.50 -3.29 -11.79
C VAL A 74 -0.25 -4.33 -10.95
N HIS A 75 -0.69 -5.40 -11.58
CA HIS A 75 -1.29 -6.55 -10.89
C HIS A 75 -0.23 -7.61 -10.59
N LEU A 76 0.01 -7.88 -9.31
CA LEU A 76 1.00 -8.86 -8.86
C LEU A 76 0.31 -10.12 -8.28
N GLY A 77 -0.40 -10.84 -9.14
CA GLY A 77 -1.04 -12.11 -8.82
C GLY A 77 -1.82 -12.09 -7.51
N ASN A 78 -1.50 -13.01 -6.60
CA ASN A 78 -2.19 -13.15 -5.30
C ASN A 78 -1.94 -12.00 -4.31
N LEU A 79 -1.02 -11.07 -4.61
CA LEU A 79 -0.71 -9.93 -3.75
C LEU A 79 -1.67 -8.76 -3.99
N GLY A 80 -2.18 -8.61 -5.22
CA GLY A 80 -3.17 -7.61 -5.60
C GLY A 80 -2.65 -6.55 -6.57
N TYR A 81 -3.27 -5.37 -6.55
CA TYR A 81 -3.00 -4.26 -7.46
C TYR A 81 -2.21 -3.16 -6.78
N PHE A 82 -1.16 -2.67 -7.45
CA PHE A 82 -0.35 -1.54 -7.06
C PHE A 82 -0.56 -0.40 -8.05
N ARG A 83 -0.85 0.80 -7.56
CA ARG A 83 -1.12 1.98 -8.39
C ARG A 83 -0.89 3.26 -7.61
N ALA A 84 -0.62 4.36 -8.32
CA ALA A 84 -0.55 5.67 -7.72
C ALA A 84 -1.92 6.07 -7.13
N THR A 85 -1.89 6.65 -5.93
CA THR A 85 -3.06 7.24 -5.26
C THR A 85 -2.78 8.73 -5.03
N LEU A 86 -3.76 9.56 -5.37
CA LEU A 86 -3.65 11.01 -5.32
C LEU A 86 -4.51 11.55 -4.18
N LYS A 87 -3.97 12.49 -3.40
CA LYS A 87 -4.73 13.35 -2.52
C LYS A 87 -4.89 14.70 -3.23
N SER A 88 -6.13 15.14 -3.42
CA SER A 88 -6.42 16.44 -4.04
C SER A 88 -7.27 17.28 -3.10
N ARG A 89 -7.09 18.59 -3.16
CA ARG A 89 -8.08 19.53 -2.64
C ARG A 89 -9.36 19.43 -3.46
N GLY A 90 -10.51 19.45 -2.79
CA GLY A 90 -11.80 19.54 -3.44
C GLY A 90 -12.01 20.92 -4.06
N ALA A 91 -12.71 20.98 -5.18
CA ALA A 91 -13.17 22.22 -5.80
C ALA A 91 -14.68 22.14 -6.05
N GLU A 92 -15.35 23.27 -6.20
CA GLU A 92 -16.81 23.30 -6.39
C GLU A 92 -17.19 22.84 -7.81
N THR A 93 -16.31 23.08 -8.79
CA THR A 93 -16.51 22.65 -10.18
C THR A 93 -15.35 21.83 -10.71
N ALA A 94 -15.63 20.91 -11.64
CA ALA A 94 -14.60 20.08 -12.25
C ALA A 94 -13.54 20.88 -13.02
N LYS A 95 -13.89 22.09 -13.52
CA LYS A 95 -12.98 22.96 -14.27
C LYS A 95 -11.91 23.61 -13.40
N GLU A 96 -12.15 23.71 -12.09
CA GLU A 96 -11.21 24.29 -11.13
C GLU A 96 -10.14 23.30 -10.67
N VAL A 97 -10.36 22.00 -10.89
CA VAL A 97 -9.37 20.97 -10.56
C VAL A 97 -8.25 21.03 -11.58
N THR A 98 -7.05 21.37 -11.12
CA THR A 98 -5.83 21.42 -11.92
C THR A 98 -4.73 20.58 -11.27
N SER A 99 -3.57 20.45 -11.90
CA SER A 99 -2.41 19.81 -11.26
C SER A 99 -2.01 20.46 -9.94
N ALA A 100 -2.25 21.77 -9.77
CA ALA A 100 -2.02 22.49 -8.53
C ALA A 100 -2.99 22.09 -7.40
N SER A 101 -4.11 21.43 -7.72
CA SER A 101 -5.05 20.90 -6.73
C SER A 101 -4.54 19.62 -6.08
N ILE A 102 -3.57 18.93 -6.68
CA ILE A 102 -2.97 17.70 -6.15
C ILE A 102 -2.01 18.05 -5.01
N GLU A 103 -2.32 17.58 -3.81
CA GLU A 103 -1.54 17.86 -2.60
C GLU A 103 -0.49 16.77 -2.32
N ASP A 104 -0.78 15.52 -2.69
CA ASP A 104 0.10 14.38 -2.41
C ASP A 104 -0.09 13.27 -3.45
N VAL A 105 1.00 12.57 -3.78
CA VAL A 105 1.03 11.41 -4.67
C VAL A 105 1.72 10.27 -3.93
N ARG A 106 1.04 9.13 -3.78
CA ARG A 106 1.58 7.94 -3.11
C ARG A 106 1.60 6.77 -4.06
N VAL A 107 2.68 5.99 -3.99
CA VAL A 107 2.84 4.70 -4.70
C VAL A 107 2.88 3.59 -3.67
#